data_AF-A0A817K169-F1
#
_entry.id   AF-A0A817K169-F1
#
_cell.length_a   1.000
_cell.length_b   1.000
_cell.length_c   1.000
_cell.angle_alpha   90.00
_cell.angle_beta   90.00
_cell.angle_gamma   90.00
#
_symmetry.space_group_name_H-M   'P 1'
#
loop_
_entity.id
_entity.type
_entity.pdbx_description
1 polymer ?
#
loop_
_entity_poly.entity_id
_entity_poly.type
_entity_poly.pdbx_seq_one_letter_code
_entity_poly.pdbx_strand_id
1 'polypeptide(L)'
;MPSSQQMNRNTRKYELNSALSVLQVFNPLNDYHIHHINQSTSPSLLHDLIEQARKTTTFTIDTEDDYYTHQPALIQIEFIQHKSIILLIEINHLPHSSSVVFWLIRSLLKVIFNSLNVIYSWGDAKDQLSKFIPSRLLSSETLLEINNMNTQKIFKNWRDRKPKRQCISVSLDTVNRLCTYSLQEHREEQEIASQIQANQALSTIVEQEEEEENYAVLDYLDDYNPMNTLIIIDLPWPQASE
;
A
#
# COMPACT_ATOMS: atom_id res chain seq x y z
N MET A 1 27.76 -10.49 26.60
CA MET A 1 26.91 -11.71 26.67
C MET A 1 25.46 -11.25 26.77
N PRO A 2 24.56 -11.69 25.88
CA PRO A 2 23.14 -11.33 25.97
C PRO A 2 22.51 -11.88 27.25
N SER A 3 21.52 -11.18 27.80
CA SER A 3 20.81 -11.64 29.00
C SER A 3 19.93 -12.87 28.70
N SER A 4 19.56 -13.64 29.72
CA SER A 4 18.64 -14.78 29.58
C SER A 4 17.29 -14.36 28.97
N GLN A 5 16.78 -13.18 29.35
CA GLN A 5 15.57 -12.59 28.75
C GLN A 5 15.75 -12.27 27.26
N GLN A 6 16.93 -11.77 26.87
CA GLN A 6 17.24 -11.46 25.47
C GLN A 6 17.38 -12.73 24.63
N MET A 7 18.02 -13.77 25.16
CA MET A 7 18.11 -15.08 24.52
C MET A 7 16.71 -15.68 24.29
N ASN A 8 15.84 -15.67 25.29
CA ASN A 8 14.47 -16.19 25.15
C ASN A 8 13.65 -15.41 24.11
N ARG A 9 13.81 -14.07 24.03
CA ARG A 9 13.17 -13.26 22.99
C ARG A 9 13.68 -13.62 21.60
N ASN A 10 14.98 -13.80 21.44
CA ASN A 10 15.60 -14.16 20.16
C ASN A 10 15.17 -15.55 19.69
N THR A 11 15.14 -16.53 20.59
CA THR A 11 14.65 -17.89 20.29
C THR A 11 13.20 -17.86 19.85
N ARG A 12 12.33 -17.16 20.59
CA ARG A 12 10.91 -17.03 20.22
C ARG A 12 10.73 -16.33 18.88
N LYS A 13 11.54 -15.31 18.57
CA LYS A 13 11.52 -14.65 17.26
C LYS A 13 11.94 -15.61 16.14
N TYR A 14 12.98 -16.42 16.37
CA TYR A 14 13.44 -17.41 15.40
C TYR A 14 12.38 -18.49 15.13
N GLU A 15 11.75 -19.02 16.19
CA GLU A 15 10.65 -19.98 16.08
C GLU A 15 9.46 -19.40 15.31
N LEU A 16 9.08 -18.15 15.62
CA LEU A 16 7.98 -17.47 14.93
C LEU A 16 8.30 -17.27 13.44
N ASN A 17 9.50 -16.77 13.12
CA ASN A 17 9.92 -16.58 11.74
C ASN A 17 10.00 -17.90 10.97
N SER A 18 10.43 -18.97 11.62
CA SER A 18 10.46 -20.32 11.03
C SER A 18 9.05 -20.87 10.78
N ALA A 19 8.09 -20.57 11.66
CA ALA A 19 6.69 -20.93 11.44
C ALA A 19 6.03 -20.10 10.33
N LEU A 20 6.43 -18.83 10.19
CA LEU A 20 5.92 -17.92 9.17
C LEU A 20 6.60 -18.07 7.80
N SER A 21 7.76 -18.73 7.73
CA SER A 21 8.44 -19.01 6.45
C SER A 21 7.69 -20.00 5.56
N VAL A 22 6.67 -20.67 6.11
CA VAL A 22 5.75 -21.57 5.40
C VAL A 22 4.62 -20.78 4.72
N LEU A 23 4.46 -19.49 5.01
CA LEU A 23 3.47 -18.66 4.34
C LEU A 23 3.86 -18.48 2.88
N GLN A 24 2.86 -18.59 2.00
CA GLN A 24 3.04 -18.36 0.58
C GLN A 24 3.56 -16.93 0.37
N VAL A 25 4.60 -16.81 -0.46
CA VAL A 25 5.08 -15.50 -0.91
C VAL A 25 3.90 -14.75 -1.51
N PHE A 26 3.66 -13.54 -1.04
CA PHE A 26 2.61 -12.69 -1.59
C PHE A 26 2.89 -12.47 -3.07
N ASN A 27 1.97 -12.94 -3.91
CA ASN A 27 1.97 -12.60 -5.32
C ASN A 27 1.08 -11.37 -5.48
N PRO A 28 1.59 -10.25 -6.03
CA PRO A 28 0.77 -9.08 -6.27
C PRO A 28 -0.40 -9.45 -7.18
N LEU A 29 -1.58 -8.91 -6.88
CA LEU A 29 -2.79 -9.18 -7.64
C LEU A 29 -2.76 -8.55 -9.04
N ASN A 30 -2.03 -7.44 -9.17
CA ASN A 30 -1.93 -6.67 -10.40
C ASN A 30 -0.48 -6.65 -10.89
N ASP A 31 -0.32 -6.65 -12.22
CA ASP A 31 0.94 -6.26 -12.84
C ASP A 31 1.25 -4.80 -12.47
N TYR A 32 2.54 -4.47 -12.33
CA TYR A 32 2.93 -3.11 -12.00
C TYR A 32 4.19 -2.64 -12.74
N HIS A 33 4.28 -1.33 -12.93
CA HIS A 33 5.46 -0.67 -13.47
C HIS A 33 6.00 0.35 -12.48
N ILE A 34 7.32 0.36 -12.28
CA ILE A 34 7.99 1.28 -11.37
C ILE A 34 8.64 2.42 -12.17
N HIS A 35 8.40 3.66 -11.74
CA HIS A 35 9.11 4.85 -12.22
C HIS A 35 9.87 5.51 -11.08
N HIS A 36 11.19 5.65 -11.26
CA HIS A 36 12.02 6.47 -10.40
C HIS A 36 11.95 7.92 -10.85
N ILE A 37 11.44 8.78 -9.98
CA ILE A 37 11.23 10.20 -10.23
C ILE A 37 12.35 10.99 -9.54
N ASN A 38 13.23 11.54 -10.36
CA ASN A 38 14.40 12.33 -9.96
C ASN A 38 14.69 13.45 -10.97
N GLN A 39 15.84 14.11 -10.83
CA GLN A 39 16.27 15.22 -11.68
C GLN A 39 16.47 14.88 -13.17
N SER A 40 16.68 13.61 -13.53
CA SER A 40 16.84 13.18 -14.93
C SER A 40 15.55 12.66 -15.57
N THR A 41 14.44 12.64 -14.82
CA THR A 41 13.12 12.27 -15.35
C THR A 41 12.75 13.18 -16.52
N SER A 42 12.37 12.58 -17.65
CA SER A 42 11.99 13.35 -18.82
C SER A 42 10.66 14.10 -18.58
N PRO A 43 10.52 15.35 -19.07
CA PRO A 43 9.25 16.07 -19.01
C PRO A 43 8.09 15.33 -19.66
N SER A 44 8.34 14.60 -20.75
CA SER A 44 7.30 13.82 -21.45
C SER A 44 6.73 12.71 -20.56
N LEU A 45 7.60 11.96 -19.86
CA LEU A 45 7.15 10.94 -18.92
C LEU A 45 6.32 11.56 -17.79
N LEU A 46 6.72 12.72 -17.26
CA LEU A 46 5.95 13.40 -16.22
C LEU A 46 4.58 13.86 -16.72
N HIS A 47 4.47 14.31 -17.97
CA HIS A 47 3.17 14.62 -18.58
C HIS A 47 2.29 13.37 -18.68
N ASP A 48 2.85 12.25 -19.16
CA ASP A 48 2.11 10.98 -19.24
C ASP A 48 1.62 10.53 -17.86
N LEU A 49 2.49 10.60 -16.84
CA LEU A 49 2.13 10.28 -15.45
C LEU A 49 1.06 11.22 -14.88
N ILE A 50 1.08 12.50 -15.23
CA ILE A 50 0.03 13.46 -14.83
C ILE A 50 -1.32 13.05 -15.45
N GLU A 51 -1.36 12.67 -16.73
CA GLU A 51 -2.59 12.20 -17.37
C GLU A 51 -3.09 10.90 -16.76
N GLN A 52 -2.20 9.97 -16.40
CA GLN A 52 -2.57 8.74 -15.68
C GLN A 52 -3.10 9.05 -14.28
N ALA A 53 -2.46 9.97 -13.55
CA ALA A 53 -2.91 10.38 -12.23
C ALA A 53 -4.31 11.00 -12.26
N ARG A 54 -4.65 11.78 -13.29
CA ARG A 54 -6.00 12.35 -13.46
C ARG A 54 -7.10 11.30 -13.68
N LYS A 55 -6.74 10.14 -14.24
CA LYS A 55 -7.67 9.02 -14.46
C LYS A 55 -7.76 8.10 -13.25
N THR A 56 -6.94 8.32 -12.23
CA THR A 56 -6.85 7.47 -11.04
C THR A 56 -7.52 8.17 -9.86
N THR A 57 -8.44 7.49 -9.18
CA THR A 57 -9.12 8.03 -8.00
C THR A 57 -8.56 7.51 -6.69
N THR A 58 -7.70 6.48 -6.74
CA THR A 58 -7.32 5.68 -5.59
C THR A 58 -5.82 5.41 -5.61
N PHE A 59 -5.15 5.74 -4.50
CA PHE A 59 -3.70 5.64 -4.39
C PHE A 59 -3.29 5.00 -3.07
N THR A 60 -2.15 4.33 -3.08
CA THR A 60 -1.42 4.04 -1.83
C THR A 60 -0.25 4.99 -1.68
N ILE A 61 0.08 5.31 -0.44
CA ILE A 61 1.29 6.07 -0.13
C ILE A 61 2.04 5.42 1.02
N ASP A 62 3.35 5.41 0.86
CA ASP A 62 4.31 5.12 1.90
C ASP A 62 5.48 6.12 1.85
N THR A 63 6.13 6.33 2.98
CA THR A 63 7.24 7.28 3.09
C THR A 63 8.35 6.69 3.90
N GLU A 64 9.59 6.88 3.46
CA GLU A 64 10.78 6.44 4.18
C GLU A 64 11.63 7.63 4.60
N ASP A 65 12.16 7.53 5.83
CA ASP A 65 13.19 8.41 6.35
C ASP A 65 14.56 7.74 6.15
N ASP A 66 15.60 8.52 5.86
CA ASP A 66 16.97 8.02 5.83
C ASP A 66 17.37 7.47 7.20
N TYR A 67 17.91 6.25 7.22
CA TYR A 67 18.18 5.51 8.46
C TYR A 67 19.13 6.24 9.41
N TYR A 68 20.10 6.98 8.88
CA TYR A 68 21.17 7.60 9.67
C TYR A 68 20.85 9.03 10.09
N THR A 69 20.24 9.80 9.20
CA THR A 69 19.94 11.22 9.39
C THR A 69 18.52 11.46 9.91
N HIS A 70 17.66 10.45 9.81
CA HIS A 70 16.21 10.54 10.08
C HIS A 70 15.54 11.69 9.32
N GLN A 71 16.11 12.05 8.16
CA GLN A 71 15.53 13.04 7.26
C GLN A 71 14.65 12.35 6.22
N PRO A 72 13.61 13.01 5.72
CA PRO A 72 12.74 12.46 4.68
C PRO A 72 13.55 12.11 3.42
N ALA A 73 13.46 10.86 2.97
CA ALA A 73 14.30 10.34 1.89
C ALA A 73 13.49 9.96 0.64
N LEU A 74 12.35 9.29 0.82
CA LEU A 74 11.58 8.71 -0.28
C LEU A 74 10.08 8.88 -0.03
N ILE A 75 9.35 9.22 -1.09
CA ILE A 75 7.89 9.07 -1.14
C ILE A 75 7.60 7.99 -2.17
N GLN A 76 6.91 6.93 -1.75
CA GLN A 76 6.39 5.90 -2.63
C GLN A 76 4.89 6.11 -2.83
N ILE A 77 4.44 6.15 -4.08
CA ILE A 77 3.02 6.31 -4.43
C ILE A 77 2.62 5.25 -5.43
N GLU A 78 1.58 4.48 -5.15
CA GLU A 78 0.99 3.56 -6.11
C GLU A 78 -0.32 4.13 -6.67
N PHE A 79 -0.49 4.04 -7.99
CA PHE A 79 -1.73 4.33 -8.69
C PHE A 79 -2.47 3.00 -8.75
N ILE A 80 -3.58 2.87 -8.02
CA ILE A 80 -4.32 1.61 -7.99
C ILE A 80 -5.17 1.53 -9.25
N GLN A 81 -4.74 0.68 -10.18
CA GLN A 81 -5.38 0.41 -11.47
C GLN A 81 -5.22 -1.06 -11.83
N HIS A 82 -5.81 -1.50 -12.95
CA HIS A 82 -5.61 -2.86 -13.48
C HIS A 82 -4.12 -3.19 -13.72
N LYS A 83 -3.34 -2.20 -14.20
CA LYS A 83 -1.87 -2.22 -14.20
C LYS A 83 -1.38 -1.10 -13.31
N SER A 84 -0.96 -1.43 -12.10
CA SER A 84 -0.55 -0.43 -11.11
C SER A 84 0.70 0.31 -11.58
N ILE A 85 0.79 1.60 -11.24
CA ILE A 85 1.98 2.41 -11.49
C ILE A 85 2.56 2.80 -10.12
N ILE A 86 3.82 2.45 -9.88
CA ILE A 86 4.53 2.80 -8.65
C ILE A 86 5.50 3.93 -8.95
N LEU A 87 5.36 5.04 -8.25
CA LEU A 87 6.29 6.15 -8.29
C LEU A 87 7.21 6.10 -7.07
N LEU A 88 8.50 6.21 -7.31
CA LEU A 88 9.53 6.35 -6.27
C LEU A 88 10.16 7.73 -6.40
N ILE A 89 9.82 8.64 -5.49
CA ILE A 89 10.26 10.04 -5.52
C ILE A 89 11.34 10.25 -4.47
N GLU A 90 12.59 10.32 -4.91
CA GLU A 90 13.76 10.48 -4.04
C GLU A 90 14.05 11.96 -3.77
N ILE A 91 13.94 12.39 -2.51
CA ILE A 91 14.01 13.81 -2.13
C ILE A 91 15.40 14.41 -2.38
N ASN A 92 16.44 13.63 -2.12
CA ASN A 92 17.83 14.05 -2.30
C ASN A 92 18.25 14.17 -3.77
N HIS A 93 17.44 13.63 -4.69
CA HIS A 93 17.71 13.63 -6.13
C HIS A 93 16.70 14.48 -6.91
N LEU A 94 15.97 15.37 -6.23
CA LEU A 94 15.05 16.29 -6.86
C LEU A 94 15.78 17.33 -7.72
N PRO A 95 15.20 17.74 -8.84
CA PRO A 95 15.74 18.83 -9.63
C PRO A 95 15.60 20.17 -8.90
N HIS A 96 16.38 21.16 -9.32
CA HIS A 96 16.33 22.50 -8.72
C HIS A 96 14.92 23.10 -8.82
N SER A 97 14.50 23.85 -7.79
CA SER A 97 13.13 24.39 -7.66
C SER A 97 12.68 25.33 -8.79
N SER A 98 13.61 25.89 -9.56
CA SER A 98 13.32 26.72 -10.74
C SER A 98 13.18 25.92 -12.04
N SER A 99 13.45 24.61 -12.03
CA SER A 99 13.40 23.78 -13.23
C SER A 99 11.97 23.39 -13.61
N VAL A 100 11.74 23.20 -14.91
CA VAL A 100 10.45 22.72 -15.43
C VAL A 100 10.10 21.34 -14.85
N VAL A 101 11.09 20.45 -14.74
CA VAL A 101 10.92 19.11 -14.17
C VAL A 101 10.40 19.18 -12.74
N PHE A 102 10.95 20.06 -11.90
CA PHE A 102 10.47 20.26 -10.53
C PHE A 102 9.00 20.69 -10.49
N TRP A 103 8.61 21.64 -11.34
CA TRP A 103 7.22 22.09 -11.44
C TRP A 103 6.27 21.00 -11.93
N LEU A 104 6.72 20.14 -12.85
CA LEU A 104 5.94 18.99 -13.30
C LEU A 104 5.76 17.95 -12.20
N ILE A 105 6.81 17.64 -11.42
CA ILE A 105 6.70 16.75 -10.25
C ILE A 105 5.69 17.33 -9.24
N ARG A 106 5.77 18.64 -8.95
CA ARG A 106 4.79 19.31 -8.08
C ARG A 106 3.37 19.24 -8.63
N SER A 107 3.20 19.43 -9.93
CA SER A 107 1.90 19.33 -10.59
C SER A 107 1.35 17.91 -10.49
N LEU A 108 2.19 16.89 -10.67
CA LEU A 108 1.82 15.48 -10.51
C LEU A 108 1.32 15.21 -9.08
N LEU A 109 2.10 15.62 -8.07
CA LEU A 109 1.70 15.45 -6.67
C LEU A 109 0.41 16.20 -6.33
N LYS A 110 0.21 17.41 -6.89
CA LYS A 110 -1.04 18.16 -6.69
C LYS A 110 -2.25 17.45 -7.29
N VAL A 111 -2.09 16.77 -8.42
CA VAL A 111 -3.17 15.95 -9.01
C VAL A 111 -3.46 14.75 -8.11
N ILE A 112 -2.42 14.04 -7.64
CA ILE A 112 -2.56 12.86 -6.78
C ILE A 112 -3.26 13.24 -5.47
N PHE A 113 -2.78 14.29 -4.79
CA PHE A 113 -3.28 14.71 -3.47
C PHE A 113 -4.51 15.62 -3.51
N ASN A 114 -5.27 15.57 -4.61
CA ASN A 114 -6.56 16.25 -4.70
C ASN A 114 -7.56 15.63 -3.71
N SER A 115 -8.46 16.45 -3.15
CA SER A 115 -9.48 16.02 -2.19
C SER A 115 -10.50 15.01 -2.73
N LEU A 116 -10.66 14.91 -4.05
CA LEU A 116 -11.50 13.93 -4.72
C LEU A 116 -10.88 12.53 -4.72
N ASN A 117 -9.56 12.43 -4.57
CA ASN A 117 -8.85 11.15 -4.57
C ASN A 117 -8.80 10.56 -3.17
N VAL A 118 -8.81 9.22 -3.08
CA VAL A 118 -8.66 8.49 -1.83
C VAL A 118 -7.22 8.02 -1.70
N ILE A 119 -6.56 8.45 -0.63
CA ILE A 119 -5.17 8.08 -0.33
C ILE A 119 -5.15 7.10 0.83
N TYR A 120 -4.70 5.88 0.60
CA TYR A 120 -4.52 4.88 1.65
C TYR A 120 -3.08 4.86 2.17
N SER A 121 -2.92 4.81 3.49
CA SER A 121 -1.59 4.78 4.14
C SER A 121 -1.59 3.98 5.43
N TRP A 122 -0.43 3.43 5.80
CA TRP A 122 -0.24 2.84 7.12
C TRP A 122 0.01 3.92 8.19
N GLY A 123 -1.07 4.45 8.74
CA GLY A 123 -1.00 5.58 9.66
C GLY A 123 -1.55 6.85 9.02
N ASP A 124 -1.25 8.01 9.61
CA ASP A 124 -1.72 9.29 9.10
C ASP A 124 -0.77 9.82 8.01
N ALA A 125 -1.24 9.85 6.76
CA ALA A 125 -0.45 10.34 5.64
C ALA A 125 -0.09 11.82 5.79
N LYS A 126 -0.94 12.64 6.43
CA LYS A 126 -0.66 14.09 6.58
C LYS A 126 0.54 14.30 7.51
N ASP A 127 0.60 13.54 8.60
CA ASP A 127 1.71 13.60 9.54
C ASP A 127 3.01 13.12 8.87
N GLN A 128 2.97 12.02 8.12
CA GLN A 128 4.13 11.49 7.39
C GLN A 128 4.64 12.49 6.33
N LEU A 129 3.73 13.01 5.50
CA LEU A 129 4.06 13.94 4.43
C LEU A 129 4.45 15.35 4.93
N SER A 130 4.04 15.74 6.14
CA SER A 130 4.39 17.05 6.72
C SER A 130 5.90 17.29 6.79
N LYS A 131 6.67 16.22 6.98
CA LYS A 131 8.14 16.27 7.02
C LYS A 131 8.74 16.70 5.68
N PHE A 132 8.03 16.51 4.58
CA PHE A 132 8.50 16.81 3.22
C PHE A 132 8.19 18.25 2.78
N ILE A 133 7.45 19.05 3.57
CA ILE A 133 7.18 20.48 3.25
C ILE A 133 8.47 21.30 3.01
N PRO A 134 9.58 21.14 3.76
CA PRO A 134 10.81 21.89 3.53
C PRO A 134 11.42 21.66 2.14
N SER A 135 11.16 20.51 1.50
CA SER A 135 11.58 20.23 0.11
C SER A 135 10.86 21.09 -0.93
N ARG A 136 9.77 21.77 -0.53
CA ARG A 136 8.86 22.55 -1.38
C ARG A 136 8.10 21.72 -2.42
N LEU A 137 8.20 20.39 -2.41
CA LEU A 137 7.35 19.53 -3.23
C LEU A 137 5.87 19.71 -2.86
N LEU A 138 5.60 19.62 -1.57
CA LEU A 138 4.28 19.75 -0.96
C LEU A 138 4.15 21.08 -0.23
N SER A 139 2.93 21.58 -0.16
CA SER A 139 2.59 22.74 0.66
C SER A 139 1.62 22.34 1.78
N SER A 140 1.53 23.15 2.82
CA SER A 140 0.57 22.92 3.91
C SER A 140 -0.87 22.84 3.39
N GLU A 141 -1.21 23.64 2.38
CA GLU A 141 -2.52 23.62 1.73
C GLU A 141 -2.78 22.27 1.05
N THR A 142 -1.78 21.71 0.37
CA THR A 142 -1.88 20.38 -0.25
C THR A 142 -2.20 19.32 0.79
N LEU A 143 -1.56 19.37 1.98
CA LEU A 143 -1.82 18.40 3.05
C LEU A 143 -3.23 18.51 3.64
N LEU A 144 -3.80 19.72 3.68
CA LEU A 144 -5.17 19.92 4.14
C LEU A 144 -6.18 19.24 3.20
N GLU A 145 -5.92 19.29 1.89
CA GLU A 145 -6.76 18.69 0.86
C GLU A 145 -6.73 17.16 0.84
N ILE A 146 -5.69 16.52 1.37
CA ILE A 146 -5.56 15.06 1.35
C ILE A 146 -6.76 14.40 2.07
N ASN A 147 -7.47 13.56 1.33
CA ASN A 147 -8.48 12.64 1.86
C ASN A 147 -7.82 11.28 2.17
N ASN A 148 -7.37 11.13 3.42
CA ASN A 148 -6.60 9.97 3.86
C ASN A 148 -7.46 8.88 4.52
N MET A 149 -7.30 7.64 4.07
CA MET A 149 -7.76 6.43 4.76
C MET A 149 -6.61 5.75 5.50
N ASN A 150 -6.54 5.97 6.81
CA ASN A 150 -5.57 5.34 7.70
C ASN A 150 -5.91 3.85 7.88
N THR A 151 -5.21 2.98 7.16
CA THR A 151 -5.47 1.53 7.16
C THR A 151 -5.10 0.87 8.47
N GLN A 152 -4.11 1.39 9.19
CA GLN A 152 -3.75 0.91 10.52
C GLN A 152 -4.92 1.06 11.50
N LYS A 153 -5.62 2.20 11.46
CA LYS A 153 -6.82 2.44 12.29
C LYS A 153 -7.97 1.53 11.89
N ILE A 154 -8.20 1.34 10.59
CA ILE A 154 -9.22 0.42 10.06
C ILE A 154 -8.94 -1.01 10.55
N PHE A 155 -7.70 -1.47 10.40
CA PHE A 155 -7.27 -2.80 10.84
C PHE A 155 -7.43 -2.99 12.35
N LYS A 156 -6.99 -2.01 13.15
CA LYS A 156 -7.15 -2.05 14.62
C LYS A 156 -8.62 -2.17 15.02
N ASN A 157 -9.49 -1.39 14.39
CA ASN A 157 -10.94 -1.45 14.65
C ASN A 157 -11.53 -2.81 14.27
N TRP A 158 -11.15 -3.36 13.11
CA TRP A 158 -11.56 -4.71 12.70
C TRP A 158 -11.13 -5.76 13.72
N ARG A 159 -9.86 -5.73 14.13
CA ARG A 159 -9.29 -6.66 15.12
C ARG A 159 -9.99 -6.56 16.47
N ASP A 160 -10.26 -5.35 16.95
CA ASP A 160 -10.86 -5.13 18.27
C ASP A 160 -12.37 -5.47 18.30
N ARG A 161 -13.05 -5.47 17.14
CA ARG A 161 -14.46 -5.91 17.00
C ARG A 161 -14.61 -7.43 16.94
N LYS A 162 -13.57 -8.17 16.54
CA LYS A 162 -13.60 -9.63 16.63
C LYS A 162 -13.66 -9.99 18.11
N PRO A 163 -14.62 -10.84 18.54
CA PRO A 163 -14.68 -11.26 19.94
C PRO A 163 -13.31 -11.81 20.30
N LYS A 164 -12.71 -11.25 21.36
CA LYS A 164 -11.49 -11.82 21.94
C LYS A 164 -11.87 -13.23 22.35
N ARG A 165 -11.61 -14.21 21.49
CA ARG A 165 -11.79 -15.62 21.81
C ARG A 165 -10.94 -15.80 23.06
N GLN A 166 -11.60 -16.04 24.20
CA GLN A 166 -10.91 -16.30 25.45
C GLN A 166 -10.01 -17.48 25.15
N CYS A 167 -8.69 -17.24 25.06
CA CYS A 167 -7.74 -18.31 25.21
C CYS A 167 -7.97 -18.84 26.62
N ILE A 168 -8.78 -19.89 26.73
CA ILE A 168 -8.86 -20.68 27.96
C ILE A 168 -7.44 -21.15 28.19
N SER A 169 -6.77 -20.55 29.16
CA SER A 169 -5.49 -21.05 29.65
C SER A 169 -5.76 -22.41 30.26
N VAL A 170 -5.66 -23.46 29.46
CA VAL A 170 -5.65 -24.83 29.97
C VAL A 170 -4.33 -24.98 30.74
N SER A 171 -4.43 -25.39 32.00
CA SER A 171 -3.29 -25.52 32.90
C SER A 171 -2.23 -26.47 32.34
N LEU A 172 -1.00 -26.27 32.80
CA LEU A 172 0.25 -26.75 32.24
C LEU A 172 0.52 -28.27 32.41
N ASP A 173 -0.51 -29.10 32.50
CA ASP A 173 -0.36 -30.54 32.80
C ASP A 173 -0.72 -31.47 31.64
N THR A 174 -0.81 -30.98 30.40
CA THR A 174 -0.90 -31.89 29.25
C THR A 174 -0.12 -31.34 28.06
N VAL A 175 1.09 -31.88 27.93
CA VAL A 175 1.95 -31.82 26.75
C VAL A 175 1.12 -32.22 25.51
N ASN A 176 1.31 -31.49 24.42
CA ASN A 176 0.66 -31.63 23.11
C ASN A 176 -0.79 -31.15 22.98
N ARG A 177 -0.99 -29.83 23.07
CA ARG A 177 -1.90 -29.12 22.16
C ARG A 177 -1.24 -27.82 21.70
N LEU A 178 -0.47 -27.92 20.61
CA LEU A 178 -0.27 -26.80 19.70
C LEU A 178 -1.66 -26.24 19.39
N CYS A 179 -1.82 -24.92 19.51
CA CYS A 179 -3.01 -24.23 19.04
C CYS A 179 -3.21 -24.56 17.55
N THR A 180 -4.04 -25.54 17.23
CA THR A 180 -4.50 -25.87 15.87
C THR A 180 -5.34 -24.75 15.23
N TYR A 181 -5.49 -23.62 15.91
CA TYR A 181 -6.31 -22.48 15.50
C TYR A 181 -5.66 -21.59 14.43
N SER A 182 -4.32 -21.55 14.31
CA SER A 182 -3.68 -20.69 13.29
C SER A 182 -3.89 -21.21 11.86
N LEU A 183 -4.17 -22.51 11.69
CA LEU A 183 -4.45 -23.11 10.38
C LEU A 183 -5.89 -22.91 9.94
N GLN A 184 -6.83 -22.75 10.87
CA GLN A 184 -8.27 -22.63 10.55
C GLN A 184 -8.65 -21.18 10.21
N GLU A 185 -8.08 -20.18 10.88
CA GLU A 185 -8.20 -18.78 10.47
C GLU A 185 -7.51 -18.52 9.14
N HIS A 186 -6.36 -19.16 8.86
CA HIS A 186 -5.73 -19.08 7.54
C HIS A 186 -6.56 -19.75 6.44
N ARG A 187 -7.30 -20.83 6.77
CA ARG A 187 -8.21 -21.49 5.81
C ARG A 187 -9.41 -20.61 5.49
N GLU A 188 -9.99 -19.96 6.50
CA GLU A 188 -11.09 -19.01 6.32
C GLU A 188 -10.61 -17.75 5.55
N GLU A 189 -9.40 -17.26 5.81
CA GLU A 189 -8.81 -16.16 5.05
C GLU A 189 -8.48 -16.54 3.60
N GLN A 190 -7.97 -17.76 3.36
CA GLN A 190 -7.77 -18.31 2.02
C GLN A 190 -9.09 -18.53 1.27
N GLU A 191 -10.13 -18.97 1.97
CA GLU A 191 -11.46 -19.18 1.40
C GLU A 191 -12.11 -17.83 1.04
N ILE A 192 -12.01 -16.83 1.91
CA ILE A 192 -12.46 -15.46 1.62
C ILE A 192 -11.65 -14.86 0.45
N ALA A 193 -10.32 -15.01 0.45
CA ALA A 193 -9.48 -14.54 -0.64
C ALA A 193 -9.82 -15.23 -1.98
N SER A 194 -10.09 -16.54 -1.96
CA SER A 194 -10.51 -17.31 -3.13
C SER A 194 -11.89 -16.89 -3.62
N GLN A 195 -12.83 -16.60 -2.71
CA GLN A 195 -14.16 -16.10 -3.05
C GLN A 195 -14.09 -14.71 -3.69
N ILE A 196 -13.22 -13.84 -3.17
CA ILE A 196 -12.96 -12.50 -3.73
C ILE A 196 -12.35 -12.63 -5.13
N GLN A 197 -11.36 -13.50 -5.30
CA GLN A 197 -10.71 -13.73 -6.59
C GLN A 197 -11.69 -14.30 -7.63
N ALA A 198 -12.60 -15.20 -7.21
CA ALA A 198 -13.66 -15.72 -8.07
C ALA A 198 -14.67 -14.63 -8.48
N ASN A 199 -15.05 -13.76 -7.54
CA ASN A 199 -15.97 -12.66 -7.82
C ASN A 199 -15.35 -11.57 -8.71
N GLN A 200 -14.04 -11.31 -8.57
CA GLN A 200 -13.30 -10.39 -9.44
C GLN A 200 -13.09 -10.98 -10.85
N ALA A 201 -12.84 -12.28 -10.97
CA ALA A 201 -12.78 -12.94 -12.28
C ALA A 201 -14.15 -12.90 -12.98
N LEU A 202 -15.24 -13.07 -12.22
CA LEU A 202 -16.60 -12.92 -12.74
C LEU A 202 -16.91 -11.48 -13.17
N SER A 203 -16.45 -10.45 -12.44
CA SER A 203 -16.63 -9.06 -12.87
C SER A 203 -15.83 -8.74 -14.14
N THR A 204 -14.63 -9.29 -14.31
CA THR A 204 -13.85 -9.14 -15.55
C THR A 204 -14.52 -9.83 -16.74
N ILE A 205 -15.20 -10.97 -16.54
CA ILE A 205 -15.97 -11.63 -17.59
C ILE A 205 -17.21 -10.79 -17.96
N VAL A 206 -17.91 -10.24 -16.97
CA VAL A 206 -19.06 -9.35 -17.20
C VAL A 206 -18.65 -8.08 -17.94
N GLU A 207 -17.51 -7.46 -17.60
CA GLU A 207 -17.00 -6.29 -18.32
C GLU A 207 -16.59 -6.62 -19.77
N GLN A 208 -16.08 -7.83 -20.03
CA GLN A 208 -15.78 -8.29 -21.39
C GLN A 208 -17.05 -8.60 -22.20
N GLU A 209 -18.08 -9.16 -21.57
CA GLU A 209 -19.39 -9.36 -22.19
C GLU A 209 -20.13 -8.02 -22.42
N GLU A 210 -20.00 -7.06 -21.51
CA GLU A 210 -20.54 -5.70 -21.69
C GLU A 210 -19.77 -4.88 -22.73
N GLU A 211 -18.48 -5.12 -22.97
CA GLU A 211 -17.76 -4.53 -24.11
C GLU A 211 -18.19 -5.15 -25.45
N GLU A 212 -18.58 -6.43 -25.48
CA GLU A 212 -19.17 -7.07 -26.66
C GLU A 212 -20.63 -6.63 -26.88
N GLU A 213 -21.41 -6.43 -25.81
CA GLU A 213 -22.78 -5.92 -25.88
C GLU A 213 -22.86 -4.40 -26.07
N ASN A 214 -21.88 -3.57 -25.68
CA ASN A 214 -21.90 -2.10 -25.88
C ASN A 214 -21.74 -1.65 -27.35
N TYR A 215 -21.60 -2.57 -28.30
CA TYR A 215 -21.91 -2.27 -29.71
C TYR A 215 -23.41 -2.24 -30.01
N ALA A 216 -24.26 -2.57 -29.02
CA ALA A 216 -25.69 -2.51 -29.07
C ALA A 216 -26.25 -2.04 -27.71
N VAL A 217 -26.81 -0.83 -27.70
CA VAL A 217 -27.65 -0.25 -26.63
C VAL A 217 -26.91 0.70 -25.68
N LEU A 218 -26.95 1.98 -26.06
CA LEU A 218 -26.87 3.11 -25.13
C LEU A 218 -28.15 3.20 -24.28
N ASP A 219 -27.93 3.52 -23.00
CA ASP A 219 -28.76 4.23 -22.02
C ASP A 219 -29.17 3.44 -20.75
N TYR A 220 -28.81 4.06 -19.60
CA TYR A 220 -29.40 4.04 -18.25
C TYR A 220 -28.72 3.30 -17.05
N LEU A 221 -28.36 4.15 -16.05
CA LEU A 221 -28.40 4.04 -14.58
C LEU A 221 -27.18 3.60 -13.73
N ASP A 222 -26.69 4.59 -12.96
CA ASP A 222 -26.41 4.71 -11.51
C ASP A 222 -25.84 3.57 -10.62
N ASP A 223 -24.91 4.04 -9.76
CA ASP A 223 -24.50 3.60 -8.41
C ASP A 223 -23.90 2.20 -8.19
N TYR A 224 -22.56 2.14 -8.13
CA TYR A 224 -21.82 1.02 -7.53
C TYR A 224 -20.63 1.50 -6.68
N ASN A 225 -20.53 1.00 -5.45
CA ASN A 225 -19.47 1.29 -4.48
C ASN A 225 -18.81 -0.01 -4.01
N PRO A 226 -17.54 -0.30 -4.37
CA PRO A 226 -16.81 -1.42 -3.80
C PRO A 226 -15.78 -0.94 -2.76
N MET A 227 -16.01 -1.33 -1.51
CA MET A 227 -14.96 -1.41 -0.48
C MET A 227 -13.94 -2.48 -0.89
N ASN A 228 -12.78 -2.09 -1.39
CA ASN A 228 -11.64 -2.99 -1.60
C ASN A 228 -10.55 -2.81 -0.52
N THR A 229 -10.07 -3.95 -0.04
CA THR A 229 -9.02 -4.15 0.95
C THR A 229 -7.66 -3.73 0.40
N LEU A 230 -6.90 -2.95 1.18
CA LEU A 230 -5.54 -2.51 0.86
C LEU A 230 -4.49 -3.48 1.42
N ILE A 231 -3.45 -3.80 0.64
CA ILE A 231 -2.26 -4.52 1.09
C ILE A 231 -1.04 -3.65 0.78
N ILE A 232 -0.16 -3.48 1.77
CA ILE A 232 1.06 -2.66 1.69
C ILE A 232 2.22 -3.58 1.32
N ILE A 233 2.96 -3.21 0.28
CA ILE A 233 4.10 -3.96 -0.23
C ILE A 233 5.38 -3.31 0.32
N ASP A 234 6.05 -3.99 1.25
CA ASP A 234 7.44 -3.71 1.59
C ASP A 234 8.34 -4.28 0.48
N LEU A 235 8.99 -3.42 -0.30
CA LEU A 235 9.97 -3.84 -1.30
C LEU A 235 11.37 -3.96 -0.66
N PRO A 236 12.11 -5.05 -0.93
CA PRO A 236 13.48 -5.19 -0.44
C PRO A 236 14.43 -4.21 -1.15
N TRP A 237 15.28 -3.55 -0.37
CA TRP A 237 16.32 -2.63 -0.82
C TRP A 237 17.29 -3.29 -1.82
N PRO A 238 17.67 -2.64 -2.93
CA PRO A 238 18.71 -3.15 -3.81
C PRO A 238 20.04 -3.14 -3.07
N GLN A 239 20.68 -4.31 -2.95
CA GLN A 239 22.03 -4.38 -2.39
C GLN A 239 22.99 -3.64 -3.33
N ALA A 240 23.72 -2.67 -2.79
CA ALA A 240 24.80 -2.02 -3.49
C ALA A 240 25.83 -3.10 -3.87
N SER A 241 26.06 -3.27 -5.18
CA SER A 241 27.18 -4.05 -5.70
C SER A 241 28.48 -3.31 -5.38
N GLU A 242 29.34 -3.95 -4.57
CA GLU A 242 30.73 -3.55 -4.34
C GLU A 242 31.58 -3.62 -5.63
#